data_AF-A0A3D5ZTG5-F1
#
_entry.id   AF-A0A3D5ZTG5-F1
#
_cell.length_a   1.000
_cell.length_b   1.000
_cell.length_c   1.000
_cell.angle_alpha   90.00
_cell.angle_beta   90.00
_cell.angle_gamma   90.00
#
_symmetry.space_group_name_H-M   'P 1'
#
loop_
_entity.id
_entity.type
_entity.pdbx_description
1 polymer ?
#
loop_
_entity_poly.entity_id
_entity_poly.type
_entity_poly.pdbx_seq_one_letter_code
_entity_poly.pdbx_strand_id
1 'polypeptide(L)'
;MMDKKKTKAFLRLENTLSRDRLSVGDEFFELLLKDAEKFLSEYAELVGYPEINVEKKSGKFEITITASATRLKNAYSGEKTL
;
A
#
# COMPACT_ATOMS: atom_id res chain seq x y z
N MET A 1 -9.49 -16.24 13.63
CA MET A 1 -9.29 -16.67 12.23
C MET A 1 -8.83 -15.44 11.46
N MET A 2 -7.53 -15.35 11.11
CA MET A 2 -7.02 -14.23 10.32
C MET A 2 -7.63 -14.28 8.91
N ASP A 3 -8.26 -13.17 8.52
CA ASP A 3 -8.96 -13.01 7.25
C ASP A 3 -8.08 -13.42 6.07
N LYS A 4 -8.44 -14.52 5.41
CA LYS A 4 -7.81 -15.02 4.18
C LYS A 4 -7.77 -13.97 3.05
N LYS A 5 -8.54 -12.88 3.15
CA LYS A 5 -8.53 -11.75 2.22
C LYS A 5 -7.31 -10.82 2.41
N LYS A 6 -6.88 -10.57 3.65
CA LYS A 6 -5.74 -9.67 3.96
C LYS A 6 -4.41 -10.21 3.41
N THR A 7 -4.26 -11.53 3.41
CA THR A 7 -3.06 -12.21 2.91
C THR A 7 -2.91 -12.10 1.40
N LYS A 8 -4.01 -12.10 0.64
CA LYS A 8 -3.96 -12.12 -0.84
C LYS A 8 -3.55 -10.78 -1.45
N ALA A 9 -3.99 -9.66 -0.86
CA ALA A 9 -3.60 -8.33 -1.30
C ALA A 9 -2.12 -8.08 -1.01
N PHE A 10 -1.67 -8.43 0.20
CA PHE A 10 -0.26 -8.36 0.58
C PHE A 10 0.65 -9.23 -0.30
N LEU A 11 0.26 -10.49 -0.53
CA LEU A 11 1.00 -11.40 -1.42
C LEU A 11 1.00 -10.93 -2.89
N ARG A 12 -0.02 -10.19 -3.34
CA ARG A 12 -0.01 -9.58 -4.67
C ARG A 12 0.96 -8.43 -4.74
N LEU A 13 0.92 -7.53 -3.76
CA LEU A 13 1.86 -6.41 -3.67
C LEU A 13 3.31 -6.91 -3.64
N GLU A 14 3.59 -7.92 -2.81
CA GLU A 14 4.90 -8.57 -2.71
C GLU A 14 5.31 -9.25 -4.02
N ASN A 15 4.39 -9.95 -4.70
CA ASN A 15 4.67 -10.57 -6.00
C ASN A 15 4.92 -9.54 -7.11
N THR A 16 4.17 -8.43 -7.14
CA THR A 16 4.38 -7.34 -8.11
C THR A 16 5.73 -6.68 -7.88
N LEU A 17 6.08 -6.39 -6.62
CA LEU A 17 7.38 -5.84 -6.23
C LEU A 17 8.56 -6.77 -6.54
N SER A 18 8.37 -8.09 -6.45
CA SER A 18 9.44 -9.08 -6.64
C SER A 18 9.59 -9.58 -8.08
N ARG A 19 8.52 -9.53 -8.90
CA ARG A 19 8.54 -10.00 -10.30
C ARG A 19 8.84 -8.90 -11.32
N ASP A 20 8.41 -7.66 -11.10
CA ASP A 20 8.67 -6.55 -12.04
C ASP A 20 9.92 -5.78 -11.63
N ARG A 21 11.08 -6.37 -11.96
CA ARG A 21 12.35 -5.67 -11.90
C ARG A 21 12.37 -4.53 -12.93
N LEU A 22 12.28 -3.30 -12.44
CA LEU A 22 13.17 -2.19 -12.82
C LEU A 22 13.20 -1.73 -14.29
N SER A 23 12.31 -2.27 -15.12
CA SER A 23 12.27 -2.07 -16.58
C SER A 23 10.96 -1.45 -17.06
N VAL A 24 9.97 -1.37 -16.17
CA VAL A 24 8.65 -0.83 -16.46
C VAL A 24 8.65 0.59 -15.95
N GLY A 25 8.50 1.54 -16.88
CA GLY A 25 8.44 2.97 -16.58
C GLY A 25 7.19 3.35 -15.78
N ASP A 26 6.70 4.57 -16.03
CA ASP A 26 5.61 5.23 -15.29
C ASP A 26 4.41 4.33 -14.93
N GLU A 27 4.05 3.35 -15.75
CA GLU A 27 2.96 2.38 -15.51
C GLU A 27 3.12 1.52 -14.24
N PHE A 28 4.35 1.12 -13.87
CA PHE A 28 4.58 0.33 -12.65
C PHE A 28 4.36 1.17 -11.39
N PHE A 29 4.76 2.45 -11.44
CA PHE A 29 4.54 3.38 -10.34
C PHE A 29 3.06 3.67 -10.16
N GLU A 30 2.30 3.81 -11.24
CA GLU A 30 0.84 3.99 -11.19
C GLU A 30 0.14 2.79 -10.53
N LEU A 31 0.56 1.56 -10.84
CA LEU A 31 0.00 0.35 -10.21
C LEU A 31 0.27 0.30 -8.70
N LEU A 32 1.50 0.61 -8.29
CA LEU A 32 1.88 0.70 -6.88
C LEU A 32 1.08 1.78 -6.14
N LEU A 33 0.91 2.94 -6.76
CA LEU A 33 0.14 4.04 -6.21
C LEU A 33 -1.32 3.62 -5.97
N LYS A 34 -1.93 2.96 -6.97
CA LYS A 34 -3.32 2.51 -6.90
C LYS A 34 -3.54 1.42 -5.85
N ASP A 35 -2.60 0.49 -5.74
CA ASP A 35 -2.67 -0.55 -4.71
C ASP A 35 -2.50 0.05 -3.30
N ALA A 36 -1.60 1.02 -3.15
CA ALA A 36 -1.39 1.74 -1.89
C ALA A 36 -2.59 2.62 -1.51
N GLU A 37 -3.17 3.37 -2.46
CA GLU A 37 -4.38 4.15 -2.26
C GLU A 37 -5.53 3.26 -1.81
N LYS A 38 -5.73 2.12 -2.49
CA LYS A 38 -6.76 1.16 -2.11
C LYS A 38 -6.53 0.62 -0.71
N PHE A 39 -5.31 0.24 -0.37
CA PHE A 39 -4.98 -0.26 0.96
C PHE A 39 -5.20 0.82 2.04
N LEU A 40 -4.68 2.03 1.85
CA LEU A 40 -4.76 3.11 2.82
C LEU A 40 -6.20 3.63 2.99
N SER A 41 -7.00 3.64 1.92
CA SER A 41 -8.41 4.04 1.97
C SER A 41 -9.31 3.05 2.72
N GLU A 42 -8.87 1.80 2.95
CA GLU A 42 -9.57 0.88 3.85
C GLU A 42 -9.47 1.34 5.32
N TYR A 43 -8.40 2.04 5.70
CA TYR A 43 -8.11 2.43 7.07
C TYR A 43 -8.28 3.93 7.34
N ALA A 44 -8.33 4.76 6.30
CA ALA A 44 -8.40 6.20 6.44
C ALA A 44 -9.24 6.85 5.34
N GLU A 45 -9.82 8.01 5.63
CA GLU A 45 -10.36 8.91 4.62
C GLU A 45 -9.22 9.77 4.10
N LEU A 46 -8.68 9.39 2.94
CA LEU A 46 -7.52 10.03 2.34
C LEU A 46 -7.87 11.43 1.81
N VAL A 47 -6.90 12.34 1.91
CA VAL A 47 -6.94 13.67 1.34
C VAL A 47 -6.00 13.71 0.15
N GLY A 48 -6.59 13.84 -1.05
CA GLY A 48 -5.83 13.78 -2.29
C GLY A 48 -5.27 12.39 -2.58
N TYR A 49 -4.32 12.35 -3.51
CA TYR A 49 -3.65 11.11 -3.90
C TYR A 49 -2.39 10.89 -3.07
N PRO A 50 -2.09 9.64 -2.66
CA PRO A 50 -0.80 9.31 -2.07
C PRO A 50 0.35 9.65 -3.04
N GLU A 51 1.46 10.11 -2.50
CA GLU A 51 2.69 10.35 -3.25
C GLU A 51 3.65 9.18 -3.05
N ILE A 52 4.34 8.79 -4.12
CA ILE A 52 5.39 7.76 -4.09
C ILE A 52 6.73 8.40 -4.42
N ASN A 53 7.71 8.21 -3.55
CA ASN A 53 9.10 8.55 -3.81
C ASN A 53 9.91 7.26 -3.86
N VAL A 54 10.72 7.11 -4.91
CA VAL A 54 11.58 5.93 -5.09
C VAL A 54 13.01 6.39 -5.22
N GLU A 55 13.82 6.06 -4.21
CA GLU A 55 15.22 6.42 -4.15
C GLU A 55 16.10 5.18 -4.26
N LYS A 56 17.16 5.26 -5.07
CA LYS A 56 18.17 4.20 -5.13
C LYS A 56 19.31 4.53 -4.18
N LYS A 57 19.40 3.81 -3.05
CA LYS A 57 20.48 3.97 -2.06
C LYS A 57 21.24 2.66 -1.87
N SER A 58 22.57 2.72 -1.95
CA SER A 58 23.46 1.59 -1.65
C SER A 58 23.09 0.29 -2.35
N GLY A 59 22.67 0.38 -3.63
CA GLY A 59 22.27 -0.78 -4.43
C GLY A 59 20.86 -1.32 -4.15
N LYS A 60 20.07 -0.66 -3.29
CA LYS A 60 18.67 -0.99 -2.99
C LYS A 60 17.74 0.12 -3.49
N PHE A 61 16.48 -0.24 -3.69
CA PHE A 61 15.40 0.69 -3.94
C PHE A 61 14.64 0.91 -2.64
N GLU A 62 14.54 2.16 -2.22
CA GLU A 62 13.76 2.61 -1.08
C GLU A 62 12.49 3.24 -1.63
N ILE A 63 11.34 2.65 -1.32
CA ILE A 63 10.03 3.13 -1.75
C ILE A 63 9.32 3.74 -0.55
N THR A 64 9.07 5.04 -0.61
CA THR A 64 8.33 5.79 0.41
C THR A 64 6.97 6.18 -0.15
N ILE A 65 5.90 5.81 0.54
CA ILE A 65 4.53 6.21 0.20
C ILE A 65 4.03 7.15 1.28
N THR A 66 3.69 8.37 0.89
CA THR A 66 3.20 9.42 1.77
C THR A 66 1.74 9.69 1.46
N ALA A 67 0.88 9.69 2.47
CA ALA A 67 -0.53 10.03 2.30
C ALA A 67 -1.01 10.92 3.44
N SER A 68 -1.92 11.83 3.12
CA SER A 68 -2.63 12.64 4.11
C SER A 68 -4.04 12.10 4.29
N ALA A 69 -4.59 12.23 5.50
CA ALA A 69 -5.95 11.77 5.79
C ALA A 69 -6.66 12.77 6.72
N THR A 70 -7.97 12.95 6.51
CA THR A 70 -8.83 13.75 7.39
C THR A 70 -9.30 12.96 8.60
N ARG A 71 -9.45 11.65 8.45
CA ARG A 71 -9.98 10.77 9.48
C ARG A 71 -9.43 9.36 9.35
N LEU A 72 -9.12 8.72 10.48
CA LEU A 72 -8.88 7.29 10.54
C LEU A 72 -10.21 6.55 10.71
N LYS A 73 -10.45 5.56 9.86
CA LYS A 73 -11.58 4.62 10.00
C LYS A 73 -11.16 3.64 11.11
N ASN A 74 -11.88 3.66 12.24
CA ASN A 74 -11.54 2.89 13.45
C ASN A 74 -10.92 1.52 13.15
N ALA A 75 -9.63 1.36 13.44
CA ALA A 75 -8.88 0.11 13.24
C ALA A 75 -9.19 -0.98 14.29
N TYR A 76 -10.18 -0.76 15.16
CA TYR A 76 -10.60 -1.71 16.18
C TYR A 76 -12.13 -1.76 16.27
N SER A 77 -12.75 -2.67 15.50
CA SER A 77 -14.02 -3.31 15.88
C SER A 77 -13.74 -4.77 16.30
N GLY A 78 -12.71 -4.94 17.12
CA GLY A 78 -12.43 -6.16 17.86
C GLY A 78 -13.00 -6.09 19.27
N GLU A 79 -14.20 -5.54 19.45
CA GLU A 79 -14.99 -5.84 20.65
C GLU A 79 -15.38 -7.32 20.55
N LYS A 80 -14.59 -8.16 21.22
CA LYS A 80 -15.11 -9.41 21.75
C LYS A 80 -16.18 -9.02 22.76
N THR A 81 -17.43 -9.24 22.38
CA THR A 81 -18.54 -9.44 23.31
C THR A 81 -18.10 -10.51 24.32
N LEU A 82 -17.97 -10.11 25.59
CA LEU A 82 -17.96 -11.01 26.75
C LEU A 82 -19.40 -11.44 27.03
#